data_AF-A0A4Q4C1N3-F1
#
_entry.id   AF-A0A4Q4C1N3-F1
#
_cell.length_a   1.000
_cell.length_b   1.000
_cell.length_c   1.000
_cell.angle_alpha   90.00
_cell.angle_beta   90.00
_cell.angle_gamma   90.00
#
_symmetry.space_group_name_H-M   'P 1'
#
loop_
_entity.id
_entity.type
_entity.pdbx_description
1 polymer ?
#
loop_
_entity_poly.entity_id
_entity_poly.type
_entity_poly.pdbx_seq_one_letter_code
_entity_poly.pdbx_strand_id
1 'polypeptide(L)'
;AQNFVDIFTGQKIMVILILTYLIILVTMVYGPIAAMLVELFPTRIRYSGMSLPYHIGNGWFGGLLPATAFAISAQSGNIYAGLWYAIVVAVMTVIVGTLFVPNGTHKKDIFADDNR
;
A
#
# COMPACT_ATOMS: atom_id res chain seq x y z
N ALA A 1 -23.89 18.92 1.27
CA ALA A 1 -23.55 20.17 0.56
C ALA A 1 -24.80 20.58 -0.20
N GLN A 2 -25.19 21.85 -0.11
CA GLN A 2 -26.38 22.38 -0.77
C GLN A 2 -26.01 23.05 -2.10
N ASN A 3 -24.75 23.50 -2.27
CA ASN A 3 -24.23 24.09 -3.50
C ASN A 3 -22.79 23.64 -3.80
N PHE A 4 -22.38 23.67 -5.07
CA PHE A 4 -21.04 23.28 -5.53
C PHE A 4 -19.91 24.11 -4.87
N VAL A 5 -20.17 25.39 -4.62
CA VAL A 5 -19.22 26.35 -4.01
C VAL A 5 -18.92 26.01 -2.54
N ASP A 6 -19.74 25.16 -1.90
CA ASP A 6 -19.52 24.74 -0.51
C ASP A 6 -18.17 24.02 -0.30
N ILE A 7 -17.52 23.56 -1.37
CA ILE A 7 -16.19 22.93 -1.34
C ILE A 7 -15.07 23.91 -0.92
N PHE A 8 -15.27 25.22 -1.12
CA PHE A 8 -14.30 26.27 -0.79
C PHE A 8 -14.39 26.73 0.68
N THR A 9 -15.12 26.02 1.53
CA THR A 9 -15.12 26.26 2.97
C THR A 9 -13.80 25.80 3.59
N GLY A 10 -13.26 26.56 4.56
CA GLY A 10 -11.92 26.32 5.12
C GLY A 10 -11.68 24.89 5.62
N GLN A 11 -12.67 24.27 6.27
CA GLN A 11 -12.58 22.88 6.72
C GLN A 11 -12.46 21.88 5.56
N LYS A 12 -13.19 22.08 4.47
CA LYS A 12 -13.17 21.15 3.32
C LYS A 12 -11.91 21.30 2.50
N ILE A 13 -11.41 22.54 2.33
CA ILE A 13 -10.10 22.79 1.72
C ILE A 13 -9.01 22.04 2.49
N MET A 14 -9.02 22.13 3.83
CA MET A 14 -8.04 21.43 4.66
C MET A 14 -8.12 19.90 4.47
N VAL A 15 -9.33 19.32 4.42
CA VAL A 15 -9.51 17.88 4.14
C VAL A 15 -8.99 17.52 2.75
N ILE A 16 -9.30 18.32 1.72
CA ILE A 16 -8.81 18.12 0.36
C ILE A 16 -7.28 18.11 0.33
N LEU A 17 -6.64 19.11 0.94
CA LEU A 17 -5.18 19.20 0.99
C LEU A 17 -4.54 17.99 1.68
N ILE A 18 -5.11 17.53 2.80
CA ILE A 18 -4.64 16.33 3.49
C ILE A 18 -4.80 15.10 2.59
N LEU A 19 -5.95 14.92 1.94
CA LEU A 19 -6.18 13.78 1.04
C LEU A 19 -5.25 13.83 -0.18
N THR A 20 -5.05 15.01 -0.78
CA THR A 20 -4.11 15.20 -1.90
C THR A 20 -2.69 14.85 -1.46
N TYR A 21 -2.24 15.32 -0.29
CA TYR A 21 -0.94 14.96 0.26
C TYR A 21 -0.80 13.46 0.46
N LEU A 22 -1.79 12.79 1.04
CA LEU A 22 -1.79 11.34 1.22
C LEU A 22 -1.74 10.59 -0.13
N ILE A 23 -2.46 11.06 -1.14
CA ILE A 23 -2.42 10.47 -2.49
C ILE A 23 -1.02 10.61 -3.10
N ILE A 24 -0.35 11.75 -2.95
CA ILE A 24 1.03 11.95 -3.43
C ILE A 24 1.98 10.94 -2.75
N LEU A 25 1.84 10.75 -1.44
CA LEU A 25 2.66 9.76 -0.72
C LEU A 25 2.40 8.34 -1.22
N VAL A 26 1.14 7.98 -1.49
CA VAL A 26 0.79 6.67 -2.03
C VAL A 26 1.36 6.48 -3.44
N THR A 27 1.25 7.47 -4.32
CA THR A 27 1.74 7.35 -5.70
C THR A 27 3.26 7.25 -5.78
N MET A 28 4.00 7.92 -4.89
CA MET A 28 5.45 7.77 -4.75
C MET A 28 5.88 6.33 -4.46
N VAL A 29 5.02 5.56 -3.79
CA VAL A 29 5.29 4.16 -3.44
C VAL A 29 4.87 3.20 -4.57
N TYR A 30 3.79 3.51 -5.29
CA TYR A 30 3.28 2.65 -6.37
C TYR A 30 4.26 2.51 -7.54
N GLY A 31 4.99 3.57 -7.90
CA GLY A 31 5.98 3.52 -8.98
C GLY A 31 7.10 2.50 -8.74
N PRO A 32 7.86 2.61 -7.63
CA PRO A 32 8.89 1.64 -7.28
C PRO A 32 8.38 0.21 -7.07
N ILE A 33 7.19 0.03 -6.49
CA ILE A 33 6.60 -1.31 -6.29
C ILE A 33 6.44 -2.04 -7.62
N ALA A 34 5.90 -1.38 -8.64
CA ALA A 34 5.70 -1.99 -9.95
C ALA A 34 7.02 -2.48 -10.57
N ALA A 35 8.08 -1.68 -10.48
CA ALA A 35 9.41 -2.05 -10.97
C ALA A 35 10.00 -3.25 -10.19
N MET A 36 9.99 -3.19 -8.86
CA MET A 36 10.56 -4.25 -8.02
C MET A 36 9.87 -5.60 -8.23
N LEU A 37 8.54 -5.62 -8.36
CA LEU A 37 7.81 -6.89 -8.57
C LEU A 37 8.22 -7.58 -9.88
N VAL A 38 8.48 -6.83 -10.95
CA VAL A 38 8.94 -7.38 -12.24
C VAL A 38 10.35 -7.98 -12.13
N GLU A 39 11.21 -7.41 -11.30
CA GLU A 39 12.57 -7.88 -11.05
C GLU A 39 12.65 -9.09 -10.10
N LEU A 40 11.67 -9.24 -9.20
CA LEU A 40 11.63 -10.34 -8.23
C LEU A 40 11.18 -11.67 -8.86
N PHE A 41 10.32 -11.63 -9.88
CA PHE A 41 9.75 -12.84 -10.49
C PHE A 41 10.28 -13.10 -11.91
N PRO A 42 10.60 -14.36 -12.26
CA PRO A 42 11.04 -14.73 -13.60
C PRO A 42 9.92 -14.55 -14.64
N THR A 43 10.29 -14.17 -15.88
CA THR A 43 9.38 -13.80 -16.98
C THR A 43 8.22 -14.76 -17.17
N ARG A 44 8.53 -16.05 -17.28
CA ARG A 44 7.57 -17.14 -17.52
C ARG A 44 6.43 -17.26 -16.51
N ILE A 45 6.64 -16.87 -15.26
CA ILE A 45 5.63 -16.96 -14.19
C ILE A 45 5.31 -15.61 -13.57
N ARG A 46 5.83 -14.51 -14.13
CA ARG A 46 5.74 -13.18 -13.53
C ARG A 46 4.31 -12.78 -13.21
N TYR A 47 3.38 -13.01 -14.13
CA TYR A 47 1.98 -12.63 -13.93
C TYR A 47 1.32 -13.41 -12.78
N SER A 48 1.50 -14.73 -12.73
CA SER A 48 0.99 -15.59 -11.65
C SER A 48 1.71 -15.38 -10.32
N GLY A 49 3.01 -15.11 -10.36
CA GLY A 49 3.85 -14.86 -9.18
C GLY A 49 3.55 -13.52 -8.53
N MET A 50 3.26 -12.47 -9.32
CA MET A 50 2.89 -11.15 -8.81
C MET A 50 1.45 -11.11 -8.27
N SER A 51 0.53 -11.92 -8.78
CA SER A 51 -0.89 -11.85 -8.37
C SER A 51 -1.10 -12.33 -6.93
N LEU A 52 -0.37 -13.35 -6.49
CA LEU A 52 -0.50 -13.91 -5.13
C LEU A 52 -0.19 -12.86 -4.03
N PRO A 53 0.98 -12.20 -3.99
CA PRO A 53 1.24 -11.16 -3.01
C PRO A 53 0.29 -9.96 -3.16
N TYR A 54 -0.14 -9.64 -4.38
CA TYR A 54 -1.07 -8.53 -4.61
C TYR A 54 -2.46 -8.81 -4.03
N HIS A 55 -3.00 -10.01 -4.25
CA HIS A 55 -4.33 -10.38 -3.74
C HIS A 55 -4.33 -10.65 -2.24
N ILE A 56 -3.30 -11.31 -1.70
CA ILE A 56 -3.20 -11.53 -0.25
C ILE A 56 -2.95 -10.20 0.46
N GLY A 57 -2.02 -9.39 -0.06
CA GLY A 57 -1.71 -8.06 0.45
C GLY A 57 -2.95 -7.16 0.49
N ASN A 58 -3.56 -6.94 -0.66
CA ASN A 58 -4.71 -6.04 -0.78
C ASN A 58 -5.97 -6.62 -0.14
N GLY A 59 -6.18 -7.93 -0.21
CA GLY A 59 -7.36 -8.57 0.34
C GLY A 59 -7.35 -8.60 1.87
N TRP A 60 -6.28 -9.15 2.46
CA TRP A 60 -6.24 -9.40 3.89
C TRP A 60 -5.83 -8.15 4.69
N PHE A 61 -4.76 -7.48 4.29
CA PHE A 61 -4.25 -6.32 5.02
C PHE A 61 -4.96 -5.03 4.60
N GLY A 62 -5.19 -4.84 3.30
CA GLY A 62 -5.90 -3.67 2.80
C GLY A 62 -7.41 -3.74 3.02
N GLY A 63 -8.04 -4.85 2.61
CA GLY A 63 -9.49 -5.00 2.58
C GLY A 63 -10.12 -5.11 3.96
N LEU A 64 -9.44 -5.75 4.92
CA LEU A 64 -9.92 -5.86 6.30
C LEU A 64 -9.58 -4.63 7.15
N LEU A 65 -8.76 -3.69 6.65
CA LEU A 65 -8.36 -2.49 7.39
C LEU A 65 -9.55 -1.68 7.89
N PRO A 66 -10.56 -1.32 7.07
CA PRO A 66 -11.68 -0.50 7.54
C PRO A 66 -12.49 -1.20 8.62
N ALA A 67 -12.79 -2.50 8.44
CA ALA A 67 -13.55 -3.28 9.40
C ALA A 67 -12.80 -3.46 10.73
N THR A 68 -11.50 -3.77 10.66
CA THR A 68 -10.66 -4.00 11.84
C THR A 68 -10.38 -2.70 12.58
N ALA A 69 -10.01 -1.64 11.87
CA ALA A 69 -9.77 -0.32 12.46
C ALA A 69 -11.04 0.21 13.13
N PHE A 70 -12.21 0.05 12.49
CA PHE A 70 -13.48 0.41 13.09
C PHE A 70 -13.78 -0.40 14.36
N ALA A 71 -13.60 -1.73 14.31
CA ALA A 71 -13.82 -2.59 15.47
C ALA A 71 -12.91 -2.21 16.66
N ILE A 72 -11.62 -1.94 16.40
CA ILE A 72 -10.66 -1.49 17.42
C ILE A 72 -11.10 -0.15 18.03
N SER A 73 -11.46 0.83 17.19
CA SER A 73 -11.91 2.14 17.67
C SER A 73 -13.22 2.04 18.48
N ALA A 74 -14.16 1.20 18.04
CA ALA A 74 -15.43 0.98 18.73
C ALA A 74 -15.24 0.30 20.10
N GLN A 75 -14.37 -0.71 20.18
CA GLN A 75 -14.11 -1.44 21.43
C GLN A 75 -13.29 -0.64 22.44
N SER A 76 -12.33 0.16 21.97
CA SER A 76 -11.49 0.99 22.82
C SER A 76 -12.16 2.29 23.29
N GLY A 77 -13.25 2.70 22.64
CA GLY A 77 -13.87 4.02 22.84
C GLY A 77 -13.02 5.20 22.33
N ASN A 78 -11.89 4.92 21.67
CA ASN A 78 -10.97 5.93 21.14
C ASN A 78 -10.96 5.85 19.61
N ILE A 79 -11.40 6.95 18.96
CA ILE A 79 -11.46 7.04 17.49
C ILE A 79 -10.11 6.83 16.81
N TYR A 80 -9.00 7.09 17.49
CA TYR A 80 -7.65 6.95 16.98
C TYR A 80 -7.06 5.55 17.16
N ALA A 81 -7.67 4.68 17.98
CA ALA A 81 -7.10 3.37 18.27
C ALA A 81 -7.00 2.49 17.02
N GLY A 82 -7.94 2.61 16.07
CA GLY A 82 -7.88 1.92 14.79
C GLY A 82 -6.63 2.23 13.95
N LEU A 83 -5.95 3.37 14.18
CA LEU A 83 -4.71 3.72 13.49
C LEU A 83 -3.57 2.73 13.80
N TRP A 84 -3.59 2.09 14.97
CA TRP A 84 -2.59 1.09 15.35
C TRP A 84 -2.55 -0.10 14.40
N TYR A 85 -3.67 -0.47 13.78
CA TYR A 85 -3.68 -1.53 12.77
C TYR A 85 -2.74 -1.20 11.61
N ALA A 86 -2.87 0.00 11.02
CA ALA A 86 -2.04 0.43 9.90
C ALA A 86 -0.57 0.58 10.32
N ILE A 87 -0.31 1.10 11.53
CA ILE A 87 1.06 1.27 12.05
C ILE A 87 1.75 -0.09 12.22
N VAL A 88 1.08 -1.06 12.86
CA VAL A 88 1.64 -2.40 13.08
C VAL A 88 1.92 -3.10 11.75
N VAL A 89 0.98 -3.05 10.81
CA VAL A 89 1.17 -3.64 9.48
C VAL A 89 2.34 -2.98 8.75
N ALA A 90 2.45 -1.64 8.78
CA ALA A 90 3.57 -0.92 8.15
C ALA A 90 4.93 -1.31 8.75
N VAL A 91 5.02 -1.41 10.09
CA VAL A 91 6.24 -1.85 10.78
C VAL A 91 6.59 -3.29 10.39
N MET A 92 5.59 -4.18 10.34
CA MET A 92 5.81 -5.55 9.86
C MET A 92 6.32 -5.58 8.42
N THR A 93 5.78 -4.75 7.53
CA THR A 93 6.26 -4.63 6.14
C THR A 93 7.72 -4.20 6.09
N VAL A 94 8.15 -3.24 6.92
CA VAL A 94 9.56 -2.83 6.99
C VAL A 94 10.44 -3.97 7.50
N ILE A 95 10.05 -4.65 8.57
CA ILE A 95 10.83 -5.76 9.13
C ILE A 95 10.96 -6.90 8.11
N VAL A 96 9.85 -7.33 7.52
CA VAL A 96 9.86 -8.41 6.52
C VAL A 96 10.63 -7.97 5.26
N GLY A 97 10.41 -6.75 4.80
CA GLY A 97 11.07 -6.19 3.63
C GLY A 97 12.60 -6.15 3.80
N THR A 98 13.07 -5.64 4.94
CA THR A 98 14.51 -5.53 5.22
C THR A 98 15.21 -6.87 5.40
N LEU A 99 14.51 -7.90 5.89
CA LEU A 99 15.09 -9.22 6.12
C LEU A 99 15.01 -10.15 4.90
N PHE A 100 13.93 -10.11 4.14
CA PHE A 100 13.62 -11.12 3.11
C PHE A 100 13.73 -10.62 1.68
N VAL A 101 13.72 -9.30 1.41
CA VAL A 101 13.87 -8.79 0.04
C VAL A 101 15.32 -8.95 -0.39
N PRO A 102 15.59 -9.66 -1.50
CA PRO A 102 16.96 -9.85 -1.98
C PRO A 102 17.62 -8.54 -2.40
N ASN A 103 18.89 -8.35 -2.08
CA ASN A 103 19.66 -7.20 -2.54
C ASN A 103 19.96 -7.27 -4.05
N GLY A 104 19.94 -6.12 -4.73
CA GLY A 104 20.41 -6.00 -6.12
C GLY A 104 19.43 -6.48 -7.20
N THR A 105 18.11 -6.48 -6.93
CA THR A 105 17.07 -6.84 -7.92
C THR A 105 17.20 -6.05 -9.23
N HIS A 106 17.53 -4.77 -9.15
CA HIS A 106 17.72 -3.85 -10.28
C HIS A 106 18.86 -4.22 -11.24
N LYS A 107 19.74 -5.14 -10.85
CA LYS A 107 20.87 -5.61 -11.67
C LYS A 107 20.55 -6.89 -12.44
N LYS A 108 19.39 -7.50 -12.21
CA LYS A 108 19.00 -8.73 -12.90
C LYS A 108 18.48 -8.39 -14.30
N ASP A 109 19.03 -9.05 -15.31
CA ASP A 109 18.47 -8.99 -16.65
C ASP A 109 17.10 -9.69 -16.66
N ILE A 110 16.09 -8.94 -17.10
CA ILE A 110 14.70 -9.35 -17.13
C ILE A 110 14.51 -10.50 -18.12
N PHE A 111 15.31 -10.60 -19.18
CA PHE A 111 15.16 -11.60 -20.26
C PHE A 111 16.17 -12.75 -20.17
N ALA A 112 17.04 -12.77 -19.16
CA ALA A 112 18.08 -13.80 -19.03
C ALA A 112 17.53 -15.24 -18.95
N ASP A 113 16.29 -15.39 -18.47
CA ASP A 113 15.61 -16.69 -18.33
C ASP A 113 14.90 -17.17 -19.60
N ASP A 114 14.73 -16.32 -20.63
CA ASP A 114 14.09 -16.71 -21.91
C ASP A 114 15.10 -17.38 -22.88
N ASN A 115 16.40 -17.28 -22.59
CA ASN A 115 17.49 -17.79 -23.44
C ASN A 115 17.98 -19.20 -23.05
N ARG A 116 17.26 -19.91 -22.17
CA ARG A 116 17.57 -21.29 -21.71
C ARG A 116 16.42 -22.23 -22.05
#